data_AF-A0A386UJE7-F1
#
_entry.id   AF-A0A386UJE7-F1
#
_cell.length_a   1.000
_cell.length_b   1.000
_cell.length_c   1.000
_cell.angle_alpha   90.00
_cell.angle_beta   90.00
_cell.angle_gamma   90.00
#
_symmetry.space_group_name_H-M   'P 1'
#
loop_
_entity.id
_entity.type
_entity.pdbx_description
1 polymer ?
#
loop_
_entity_poly.entity_id
_entity_poly.type
_entity_poly.pdbx_seq_one_letter_code
_entity_poly.pdbx_strand_id
1 'polypeptide(L)'
;MILSSVMKVQIPHNVEKLGAPFHKVITAEETGVYKPQMKGFEYMLDVLGCDPVDITHVASSFRYDLMTAHDLGITSKVWVNRGHEPANPYYEYTEIKDIGGLPGVFGI
;
A
#
# COMPACT_ATOMS: atom_id res chain seq x y z
N MET A 1 4.89 -4.12 5.20
CA MET A 1 4.75 -4.91 3.96
C MET A 1 4.26 -3.97 2.86
N ILE A 2 4.76 -4.08 1.62
CA ILE A 2 4.36 -3.20 0.51
C ILE A 2 3.65 -4.05 -0.56
N LEU A 3 2.44 -3.64 -0.96
CA LEU A 3 1.82 -4.07 -2.21
C LEU A 3 2.28 -3.13 -3.32
N SER A 4 2.83 -3.68 -4.41
CA SER A 4 3.27 -2.91 -5.57
C SER A 4 2.63 -3.48 -6.83
N SER A 5 1.86 -2.64 -7.54
CA SER A 5 1.30 -2.94 -8.87
C SER A 5 2.34 -2.87 -9.99
N VAL A 6 3.63 -2.72 -9.66
CA VAL A 6 4.73 -2.54 -10.62
C VAL A 6 5.67 -3.74 -10.58
N MET A 7 6.08 -4.19 -11.78
CA MET A 7 6.92 -5.36 -12.06
C MET A 7 8.11 -5.51 -11.10
N LYS A 8 8.48 -6.78 -10.81
CA LYS A 8 9.57 -7.23 -9.91
C LYS A 8 10.90 -6.45 -10.03
N VAL A 9 11.15 -5.77 -11.14
CA VAL A 9 12.37 -5.01 -11.45
C VAL A 9 12.57 -3.73 -10.62
N GLN A 10 11.52 -3.08 -10.12
CA GLN A 10 11.66 -1.79 -9.41
C GLN A 10 11.84 -1.89 -7.89
N ILE A 11 11.82 -3.11 -7.34
CA ILE A 11 11.81 -3.38 -5.90
C ILE A 11 13.18 -3.10 -5.23
N PRO A 12 14.34 -3.51 -5.79
CA PRO A 12 15.64 -3.34 -5.11
C PRO A 12 16.02 -1.88 -4.83
N HIS A 13 15.61 -0.95 -5.71
CA HIS A 13 15.95 0.47 -5.57
C HIS A 13 15.10 1.19 -4.50
N ASN A 14 13.93 0.63 -4.16
CA ASN A 14 13.10 1.12 -3.05
C ASN A 14 13.56 0.53 -1.72
N VAL A 15 14.13 -0.69 -1.73
CA VAL A 15 14.66 -1.39 -0.55
C VAL A 15 15.78 -0.58 0.12
N GLU A 16 16.70 -0.05 -0.68
CA GLU A 16 17.84 0.72 -0.18
C GLU A 16 17.43 2.05 0.46
N LYS A 17 16.29 2.63 0.05
CA LYS A 17 15.76 3.90 0.58
C LYS A 17 14.89 3.75 1.83
N LEU A 18 14.31 2.56 2.04
CA LEU A 18 13.38 2.30 3.16
C LEU A 18 14.07 1.88 4.45
N GLY A 19 15.31 1.37 4.40
CA GLY A 19 16.11 1.04 5.59
C GLY A 19 15.54 -0.06 6.51
N ALA A 20 14.42 -0.69 6.15
CA ALA A 20 13.72 -1.68 6.96
C ALA A 20 13.66 -3.05 6.26
N PRO A 21 13.77 -4.17 7.00
CA PRO A 21 13.69 -5.50 6.42
C PRO A 21 12.29 -5.80 5.85
N PHE A 22 12.23 -6.24 4.60
CA PHE A 22 11.00 -6.72 3.98
C PHE A 22 10.72 -8.14 4.42
N HIS A 23 9.52 -8.38 4.95
CA HIS A 23 9.12 -9.73 5.37
C HIS A 23 8.48 -10.54 4.23
N LYS A 24 7.82 -9.89 3.24
CA LYS A 24 7.14 -10.57 2.13
C LYS A 24 6.84 -9.60 0.98
N VAL A 25 6.97 -10.07 -0.25
CA VAL A 25 6.58 -9.36 -1.48
C VAL A 25 5.50 -10.22 -2.16
N ILE A 26 4.36 -9.62 -2.50
CA ILE A 26 3.29 -10.28 -3.25
C ILE A 26 3.14 -9.52 -4.57
N THR A 27 3.27 -10.21 -5.71
CA THR A 27 3.10 -9.57 -7.02
C THR A 27 1.75 -9.87 -7.63
N ALA A 28 1.24 -8.95 -8.46
CA ALA A 28 -0.02 -9.14 -9.18
C ALA A 28 -0.01 -10.42 -10.04
N GLU A 29 1.16 -10.82 -10.56
CA GLU A 29 1.35 -12.07 -11.31
C GLU A 29 1.09 -13.32 -10.47
N GLU A 30 1.43 -13.31 -9.17
CA GLU A 30 1.18 -14.43 -8.26
C GLU A 30 -0.29 -14.53 -7.86
N THR A 31 -1.02 -13.40 -7.89
CA THR A 31 -2.45 -13.35 -7.58
C THR A 31 -3.37 -13.67 -8.76
N GLY A 32 -2.86 -13.67 -10.00
CA GLY A 32 -3.65 -13.93 -11.21
C GLY A 32 -4.78 -12.93 -11.48
N VAL A 33 -4.86 -11.83 -10.73
CA VAL A 33 -5.96 -10.86 -10.81
C VAL A 33 -5.51 -9.57 -11.49
N TYR A 34 -5.98 -9.36 -12.72
CA TYR A 34 -6.11 -8.03 -13.32
C TYR A 34 -7.55 -7.54 -13.12
N LYS A 35 -7.82 -6.88 -11.98
CA LYS A 35 -9.11 -6.28 -11.57
C LYS A 35 -10.31 -7.28 -11.50
N PRO A 36 -11.33 -7.05 -10.66
CA PRO A 36 -11.58 -5.88 -9.81
C PRO A 36 -10.74 -5.96 -8.54
N GLN A 37 -10.24 -4.80 -8.13
CA GLN A 37 -9.13 -4.58 -7.18
C GLN A 37 -9.27 -5.21 -5.80
N MET A 38 -10.47 -5.63 -5.40
CA MET A 38 -10.73 -6.21 -4.08
C MET A 38 -10.04 -7.55 -3.85
N LYS A 39 -9.99 -8.43 -4.86
CA LYS A 39 -9.43 -9.79 -4.70
C LYS A 39 -7.94 -9.81 -4.33
N GLY A 40 -7.19 -8.80 -4.79
CA GLY A 40 -5.76 -8.70 -4.46
C GLY A 40 -5.53 -8.37 -2.98
N PHE A 41 -6.38 -7.55 -2.40
CA PHE A 41 -6.32 -7.21 -0.97
C PHE A 41 -6.80 -8.36 -0.09
N GLU A 42 -7.91 -9.03 -0.46
CA GLU A 42 -8.40 -10.22 0.26
C GLU A 42 -7.33 -11.31 0.28
N TYR A 43 -6.74 -11.62 -0.87
CA TYR A 43 -5.63 -12.57 -0.96
C TYR A 43 -4.42 -12.17 -0.12
N MET A 44 -4.07 -10.88 -0.11
CA MET A 44 -2.99 -10.38 0.73
C MET A 44 -3.28 -10.63 2.22
N LEU A 45 -4.48 -10.30 2.69
CA LEU A 45 -4.87 -10.52 4.09
C LEU A 45 -4.84 -12.00 4.45
N ASP A 46 -5.37 -12.87 3.59
CA ASP A 46 -5.32 -14.33 3.77
C ASP A 46 -3.88 -14.85 3.87
N VAL A 47 -2.99 -14.37 3.00
CA VAL A 47 -1.58 -14.78 2.92
C VAL A 47 -0.76 -14.31 4.12
N LEU A 48 -1.21 -13.27 4.81
CA LEU A 48 -0.60 -12.74 6.03
C LEU A 48 -1.25 -13.28 7.30
N GLY A 49 -2.49 -13.78 7.20
CA GLY A 49 -3.27 -14.22 8.34
C GLY A 49 -3.55 -13.09 9.32
N CYS A 50 -3.83 -11.88 8.83
CA CYS A 50 -4.09 -10.70 9.64
C CYS A 50 -5.40 -10.02 9.26
N ASP A 51 -6.01 -9.30 10.19
CA ASP A 51 -7.20 -8.51 9.92
C ASP A 51 -6.85 -7.17 9.25
N PRO A 52 -7.78 -6.53 8.52
CA PRO A 52 -7.56 -5.21 7.92
C PRO A 52 -7.05 -4.13 8.90
N VAL A 53 -7.42 -4.25 10.18
CA VAL A 53 -7.03 -3.32 11.24
C VAL A 53 -5.58 -3.51 11.71
N ASP A 54 -4.95 -4.64 11.38
CA ASP A 54 -3.59 -4.99 11.80
C ASP A 54 -2.51 -4.50 10.82
N ILE A 55 -2.91 -3.85 9.71
CA ILE A 55 -2.01 -3.45 8.65
C ILE A 55 -2.05 -1.95 8.36
N THR A 56 -0.90 -1.43 7.91
CA THR A 56 -0.85 -0.13 7.25
C THR A 56 -0.71 -0.31 5.74
N HIS A 57 -1.67 0.24 5.00
CA HIS A 57 -1.63 0.26 3.54
C HIS A 57 -0.93 1.53 3.03
N VAL A 58 0.14 1.38 2.25
CA VAL A 58 0.93 2.49 1.71
C VAL A 58 0.86 2.45 0.18
N ALA A 59 0.32 3.49 -0.46
CA ALA A 59 0.12 3.51 -1.90
C ALA A 59 0.11 4.93 -2.49
N SER A 60 0.32 5.04 -3.81
CA SER A 60 0.24 6.33 -4.51
C SER A 60 -1.07 6.51 -5.29
N SER A 61 -1.81 5.45 -5.61
CA SER A 61 -3.10 5.62 -6.29
C SER A 61 -4.21 5.88 -5.28
N PHE A 62 -4.85 7.05 -5.38
CA PHE A 62 -5.96 7.39 -4.50
C PHE A 62 -7.18 6.53 -4.81
N ARG A 63 -7.62 6.54 -6.08
CA ARG A 63 -8.89 5.92 -6.46
C ARG A 63 -8.89 4.40 -6.31
N TYR A 64 -7.76 3.77 -6.58
CA TYR A 64 -7.67 2.33 -6.71
C TYR A 64 -7.13 1.63 -5.47
N ASP A 65 -6.35 2.35 -4.65
CA ASP A 65 -5.75 1.76 -3.47
C ASP A 65 -6.43 2.30 -2.21
N LEU A 66 -6.46 3.63 -2.01
CA LEU A 66 -6.99 4.22 -0.76
C LEU A 66 -8.48 4.02 -0.60
N MET A 67 -9.27 4.20 -1.66
CA MET A 67 -10.71 3.94 -1.62
C MET A 67 -11.01 2.46 -1.35
N THR A 68 -10.29 1.55 -2.01
CA THR A 68 -10.49 0.10 -1.79
C THR A 68 -10.02 -0.33 -0.41
N ALA A 69 -8.90 0.19 0.09
CA ALA A 69 -8.43 -0.07 1.44
C ALA A 69 -9.44 0.40 2.49
N HIS A 70 -10.06 1.57 2.28
CA HIS A 70 -11.14 2.07 3.13
C HIS A 70 -12.37 1.14 3.08
N ASP A 71 -12.82 0.74 1.89
CA ASP A 71 -13.97 -0.16 1.73
C ASP A 71 -13.77 -1.54 2.39
N LEU A 72 -12.50 -1.98 2.50
CA LEU A 72 -12.11 -3.23 3.16
C LEU A 72 -11.88 -3.08 4.68
N GLY A 73 -12.05 -1.88 5.24
CA GLY A 73 -11.89 -1.63 6.67
C GLY A 73 -10.44 -1.45 7.13
N ILE A 74 -9.49 -1.22 6.21
CA ILE A 74 -8.12 -0.86 6.59
C ILE A 74 -8.14 0.57 7.14
N THR A 75 -7.83 0.71 8.42
CA THR A 75 -7.86 1.98 9.14
C THR A 75 -6.58 2.78 8.91
N SER A 76 -5.41 2.12 8.98
CA SER A 76 -4.11 2.75 8.80
C SER A 76 -3.73 2.84 7.31
N LYS A 77 -3.73 4.06 6.76
CA LYS A 77 -3.48 4.31 5.33
C LYS A 77 -2.50 5.45 5.16
N VAL A 78 -1.52 5.28 4.27
CA VAL A 78 -0.54 6.29 3.90
C VAL A 78 -0.61 6.54 2.40
N TRP A 79 -0.93 7.77 2.03
CA TRP A 79 -0.99 8.18 0.63
C TRP A 79 0.31 8.88 0.23
N VAL A 80 1.03 8.26 -0.71
CA VAL A 80 2.21 8.86 -1.35
C VAL A 80 1.73 9.80 -2.46
N ASN A 81 1.42 11.04 -2.10
CA ASN A 81 0.87 12.02 -3.03
C ASN A 81 1.96 12.61 -3.93
N ARG A 82 1.96 12.17 -5.20
CA ARG A 82 2.85 12.71 -6.26
C ARG A 82 2.18 13.79 -7.13
N GLY A 83 0.98 14.24 -6.77
CA GLY A 83 0.24 15.30 -7.46
C GLY A 83 -0.55 14.84 -8.70
N HIS A 84 -0.79 13.53 -8.86
CA HIS A 84 -1.49 12.99 -10.02
C HIS A 84 -3.01 12.84 -9.83
N GLU A 85 -3.49 12.78 -8.59
CA GLU A 85 -4.90 12.55 -8.26
C GLU A 85 -5.40 13.56 -7.22
N PRO A 86 -6.68 13.98 -7.26
CA PRO A 86 -7.25 14.87 -6.26
C PRO A 86 -7.41 14.16 -4.92
N ALA A 87 -7.09 14.87 -3.84
CA ALA A 87 -7.27 14.42 -2.47
C ALA A 87 -8.76 14.38 -2.07
N ASN A 88 -9.15 13.41 -1.24
CA ASN A 88 -10.46 13.42 -0.57
C ASN A 88 -10.35 12.96 0.89
N PRO A 89 -10.37 13.89 1.87
CA PRO A 89 -10.19 13.58 3.30
C PRO A 89 -11.17 12.55 3.88
N TYR A 90 -12.32 12.31 3.23
CA TYR A 90 -13.29 11.30 3.63
C TYR A 90 -12.67 9.90 3.79
N TYR A 91 -11.64 9.57 3.02
CA TYR A 91 -11.02 8.23 3.03
C TYR A 91 -9.90 8.07 4.07
N GLU A 92 -9.69 9.02 4.97
CA GLU A 92 -8.85 8.90 6.16
C GLU A 92 -7.43 8.33 5.93
N TYR A 93 -6.45 9.20 5.67
CA TYR A 93 -5.07 8.80 5.40
C TYR A 93 -4.07 9.81 5.93
N THR A 94 -2.84 9.34 6.12
CA THR A 94 -1.67 10.21 6.30
C THR A 94 -1.04 10.47 4.94
N GLU A 95 -0.92 11.73 4.55
CA GLU A 95 -0.29 12.12 3.29
C GLU A 95 1.23 12.28 3.46
N ILE A 96 2.00 11.70 2.54
CA ILE A 96 3.44 11.94 2.40
C ILE A 96 3.80 12.26 0.95
N LYS A 97 4.80 13.13 0.76
CA LYS A 97 5.24 13.56 -0.59
C LYS A 97 5.96 12.45 -1.37
N ASP A 98 6.75 11.65 -0.65
CA ASP A 98 7.52 10.55 -1.19
C ASP A 98 7.79 9.52 -0.09
N ILE A 99 8.37 8.38 -0.47
CA ILE A 99 8.62 7.26 0.46
C ILE A 99 9.57 7.61 1.60
N GLY A 100 10.40 8.65 1.45
CA GLY A 100 11.29 9.13 2.51
C GLY A 100 10.55 9.72 3.70
N GLY A 101 9.28 10.11 3.53
CA GLY A 101 8.41 10.55 4.62
C GLY A 101 7.79 9.41 5.44
N LEU A 102 7.87 8.16 4.97
CA LEU A 102 7.21 7.02 5.60
C LEU A 102 7.69 6.74 7.04
N PRO A 103 9.01 6.78 7.37
CA PRO A 103 9.48 6.60 8.74
C PRO A 103 8.83 7.59 9.73
N GLY A 104 8.67 8.85 9.31
CA GLY A 104 8.02 9.89 10.11
C GLY A 104 6.54 9.63 10.43
N VAL A 105 5.84 8.81 9.64
CA VAL A 105 4.47 8.37 9.94
C VAL A 105 4.43 7.44 11.15
N PHE A 106 5.47 6.65 11.37
CA PHE A 106 5.58 5.67 12.44
C PHE A 106 6.45 6.14 13.62
N GLY A 107 6.99 7.37 13.55
CA GLY A 107 7.81 7.95 14.61
C GLY A 107 9.21 7.35 14.73
N ILE A 108 9.77 6.81 13.65
CA ILE A 108 11.11 6.19 13.59
C ILE A 108 12.04 6.94 12.63
#